data_AF-A0A7W1PTG5-F1
#
_entry.id   AF-A0A7W1PTG5-F1
#
_cell.length_a   1.000
_cell.length_b   1.000
_cell.length_c   1.000
_cell.angle_alpha   90.00
_cell.angle_beta   90.00
_cell.angle_gamma   90.00
#
_symmetry.space_group_name_H-M   'P 1'
#
loop_
_entity.id
_entity.type
_entity.pdbx_description
1 polymer ?
#
loop_
_entity_poly.entity_id
_entity_poly.type
_entity_poly.pdbx_seq_one_letter_code
_entity_poly.pdbx_strand_id
1 'polypeptide(L)'
;MNTGEILIYQNQEGNIKIDVRLEDETVWLTQAQISELFGKARTTITEHILNVFKEGELEEKVVCREFRHTTPHGAIEGKTQETNVKYYNLDVIISVGYRVKSPQGTQFRIWATQRLKEYIIKGFALNDDRFKSGNSMNYFSELQERIREIRLSERFFYQKIKDIYTTSIDYNPKDEKTIEFFKIVQNKLLWAISKNTAAELVYRRVDATLPLLGMQSIDKKDLKSIRKNDVAIAKNYLDENEMKLLGLLVEQFLAFAETMAQQQTPMYMKDWIDRLDSILQLNGRELLTHAGKISHQMALEKSSGEFDKFKETQRKIEIEQSLKEIEADIKKIKKQ
;
A
#
# COMPACT_ATOMS: atom_id res chain seq x y z
N MET A 1 25.20 -19.26 4.35
CA MET A 1 24.36 -18.80 5.48
C MET A 1 24.31 -17.29 5.38
N ASN A 2 23.14 -16.71 5.11
CA ASN A 2 22.97 -15.26 5.19
C ASN A 2 22.88 -14.90 6.68
N THR A 3 24.02 -14.71 7.33
CA THR A 3 24.08 -14.03 8.64
C THR A 3 23.86 -12.55 8.38
N GLY A 4 22.59 -12.16 8.21
CA GLY A 4 22.21 -10.76 8.12
C GLY A 4 22.36 -10.13 9.49
N GLU A 5 23.40 -9.33 9.68
CA GLU A 5 23.48 -8.44 10.85
C GLU A 5 22.27 -7.49 10.81
N ILE A 6 21.29 -7.72 11.67
CA ILE A 6 20.24 -6.73 11.93
C ILE A 6 20.29 -6.35 13.41
N LEU A 7 20.68 -5.09 13.64
CA LEU A 7 20.60 -4.41 14.92
C LEU A 7 19.14 -4.36 15.38
N ILE A 8 18.79 -5.26 16.28
CA ILE A 8 17.58 -5.13 17.08
C ILE A 8 18.03 -4.52 18.39
N TYR A 9 17.77 -3.22 18.50
CA TYR A 9 17.89 -2.41 19.71
C TYR A 9 19.29 -1.85 20.04
N GLN A 10 19.46 -0.55 19.77
CA GLN A 10 20.47 0.28 20.44
C GLN A 10 19.85 0.90 21.69
N ASN A 11 20.47 0.69 22.86
CA ASN A 11 20.24 1.55 24.02
C ASN A 11 20.87 2.94 23.77
N GLN A 12 20.64 3.92 24.66
CA GLN A 12 21.25 5.26 24.56
C GLN A 12 22.80 5.26 24.49
N GLU A 13 23.45 4.13 24.79
CA GLU A 13 24.89 3.93 24.74
C GLU A 13 25.38 3.12 23.52
N GLY A 14 24.48 2.66 22.63
CA GLY A 14 24.82 2.01 21.36
C GLY A 14 25.41 0.58 21.44
N ASN A 15 25.38 -0.08 22.61
CA ASN A 15 26.29 -1.21 22.88
C ASN A 15 25.71 -2.63 22.72
N ILE A 16 24.41 -2.81 22.46
CA ILE A 16 23.84 -4.15 22.32
C ILE A 16 23.80 -4.55 20.84
N LYS A 17 24.68 -5.49 20.45
CA LYS A 17 24.68 -6.15 19.15
C LYS A 17 24.40 -7.62 19.37
N ILE A 18 23.28 -8.11 18.85
CA ILE A 18 22.92 -9.53 18.89
C ILE A 18 22.91 -10.07 17.47
N ASP A 19 23.62 -11.17 17.25
CA ASP A 19 23.56 -11.90 16.00
C ASP A 19 22.18 -12.56 15.84
N VAL A 20 21.41 -12.07 14.89
CA VAL A 20 20.04 -12.52 14.62
C VAL A 20 20.02 -13.42 13.39
N ARG A 21 19.21 -14.48 13.46
CA ARG A 21 18.88 -15.28 12.28
C ARG A 21 17.63 -14.70 11.63
N LEU A 22 17.70 -14.42 10.34
CA LEU A 22 16.56 -13.97 9.54
C LEU A 22 16.15 -15.08 8.60
N GLU A 23 14.91 -15.53 8.74
CA GLU A 23 14.32 -16.59 7.92
C GLU A 23 12.81 -16.42 7.92
N ASP A 24 12.18 -16.63 6.76
CA ASP A 24 10.73 -16.40 6.55
C ASP A 24 10.25 -15.01 6.99
N GLU A 25 11.03 -13.97 6.63
CA GLU A 25 10.73 -12.56 6.95
C GLU A 25 10.59 -12.23 8.44
N THR A 26 10.99 -13.15 9.33
CA THR A 26 10.98 -12.94 10.77
C THR A 26 12.36 -13.14 11.38
N VAL A 27 12.49 -12.68 12.62
CA VAL A 27 13.70 -12.77 13.43
C VAL A 27 13.57 -13.98 14.32
N TRP A 28 14.60 -14.82 14.35
CA TRP A 28 14.70 -15.97 15.22
C TRP A 28 15.81 -15.77 16.25
N LEU A 29 15.46 -15.86 17.53
CA LEU A 29 16.41 -15.83 18.65
C LEU A 29 16.31 -17.10 19.50
N THR A 30 17.46 -17.55 19.99
CA THR A 30 17.50 -18.54 21.06
C THR A 30 17.10 -17.89 22.38
N GLN A 31 16.71 -18.73 23.34
CA GLN A 31 16.42 -18.27 24.69
C GLN A 31 17.59 -17.53 25.35
N ALA A 32 18.83 -17.93 25.06
CA ALA A 32 20.02 -17.28 25.58
C ALA A 32 20.18 -15.86 25.02
N GLN A 33 19.91 -15.67 23.72
CA GLN A 33 19.95 -14.36 23.09
C GLN A 33 18.82 -13.44 23.59
N ILE A 34 17.63 -13.98 23.86
CA ILE A 34 16.53 -13.20 24.47
C ILE A 34 16.90 -12.77 25.90
N SER A 35 17.59 -13.65 26.65
CA SER A 35 18.11 -13.37 27.99
C SER A 35 19.14 -12.23 27.99
N GLU A 36 20.03 -12.20 27.00
CA GLU A 36 20.98 -11.11 26.77
C GLU A 36 20.26 -9.81 26.35
N LEU A 37 19.35 -9.88 25.37
CA LEU A 37 18.58 -8.74 24.86
C LEU A 37 17.87 -7.97 25.97
N PHE A 38 17.21 -8.69 26.87
CA PHE A 38 16.43 -8.09 27.94
C PHE A 38 17.14 -8.03 29.29
N GLY A 39 18.42 -8.43 29.36
CA GLY A 39 19.21 -8.37 30.61
C GLY A 39 18.56 -9.13 31.77
N LYS A 40 18.07 -10.34 31.52
CA LYS A 40 17.45 -11.21 32.53
C LYS A 40 18.02 -12.62 32.51
N ALA A 41 17.91 -13.32 33.64
CA ALA A 41 18.30 -14.71 33.73
C ALA A 41 17.48 -15.57 32.74
N ARG A 42 18.14 -16.56 32.15
CA ARG A 42 17.52 -17.52 31.21
C ARG A 42 16.26 -18.15 31.80
N THR A 43 16.27 -18.55 33.07
CA THR A 43 15.11 -19.14 33.76
C THR A 43 13.88 -18.24 33.76
N THR A 44 14.05 -16.93 33.99
CA THR A 44 12.97 -15.94 33.91
C THR A 44 12.40 -15.82 32.51
N ILE A 45 13.26 -15.89 31.48
CA ILE A 45 12.80 -15.92 30.08
C ILE A 45 12.02 -17.22 29.79
N THR A 46 12.44 -18.38 30.31
CA THR A 46 11.67 -19.63 30.19
C THR A 46 10.26 -19.43 30.75
N GLU A 47 10.17 -18.87 31.96
CA GLU A 47 8.90 -18.66 32.64
C GLU A 47 7.97 -17.75 31.84
N HIS A 48 8.48 -16.63 31.31
CA HIS A 48 7.68 -15.74 30.47
C HIS A 48 7.20 -16.42 29.19
N ILE A 49 8.05 -17.19 28.50
CA ILE A 49 7.67 -17.93 27.28
C ILE A 49 6.59 -18.97 27.59
N LEU A 50 6.73 -19.73 28.68
CA LEU A 50 5.73 -20.72 29.10
C LEU A 50 4.39 -20.06 29.44
N ASN A 51 4.41 -18.90 30.11
CA ASN A 51 3.21 -18.16 30.43
C ASN A 51 2.51 -17.63 29.17
N VAL A 52 3.26 -17.14 28.17
CA VAL A 52 2.72 -16.70 26.86
C VAL A 52 1.94 -17.84 26.18
N PHE A 53 2.47 -19.06 26.19
CA PHE A 53 1.78 -20.21 25.62
C PHE A 53 0.59 -20.67 26.48
N LYS A 54 0.74 -20.65 27.80
CA LYS A 54 -0.33 -21.04 28.73
C LYS A 54 -1.54 -20.11 28.68
N GLU A 55 -1.30 -18.82 28.48
CA GLU A 55 -2.33 -17.78 28.31
C GLU A 55 -3.01 -17.86 26.94
N GLY A 56 -2.46 -18.65 26.00
CA GLY A 56 -2.98 -18.77 24.64
C GLY A 56 -2.73 -17.53 23.78
N GLU A 57 -1.80 -16.65 24.16
CA GLU A 57 -1.44 -15.48 23.36
C GLU A 57 -0.77 -15.90 22.04
N LEU A 58 0.11 -16.91 22.10
CA LEU A 58 0.80 -17.48 20.94
C LEU A 58 0.71 -19.00 20.95
N GLU A 59 0.64 -19.60 19.76
CA GLU A 59 0.69 -21.06 19.60
C GLU A 59 2.13 -21.53 19.36
N GLU A 60 2.68 -22.35 20.26
CA GLU A 60 4.09 -22.79 20.23
C GLU A 60 4.49 -23.37 18.86
N LYS A 61 3.61 -24.13 18.20
CA LYS A 61 3.89 -24.75 16.89
C LYS A 61 4.16 -23.75 15.76
N VAL A 62 3.66 -22.52 15.88
CA VAL A 62 3.81 -21.47 14.87
C VAL A 62 5.06 -20.64 15.12
N VAL A 63 5.35 -20.37 16.40
CA VAL A 63 6.35 -19.37 16.82
C VAL A 63 7.66 -19.97 17.34
N CYS A 64 7.74 -21.30 17.46
CA CYS A 64 8.92 -22.04 17.91
C CYS A 64 9.40 -23.00 16.81
N ARG A 65 10.71 -23.01 16.54
CA ARG A 65 11.34 -23.95 15.61
C ARG A 65 12.62 -24.53 16.21
N GLU A 66 12.88 -25.80 15.90
CA GLU A 66 14.15 -26.44 16.24
C GLU A 66 15.13 -26.31 15.07
N PHE A 67 16.26 -25.69 15.34
CA PHE A 67 17.37 -25.62 14.39
C PHE A 67 18.49 -26.52 14.85
N ARG A 68 19.05 -27.27 13.90
CA ARG A 68 20.15 -28.20 14.15
C ARG A 68 21.47 -27.42 14.17
N HIS A 69 22.16 -27.46 15.30
CA HIS A 69 23.44 -26.81 15.51
C HIS A 69 24.53 -27.86 15.65
N THR A 70 25.63 -27.69 14.92
CA THR A 70 26.81 -28.52 15.11
C THR A 70 27.70 -27.86 16.17
N THR A 71 27.80 -28.47 17.34
CA THR A 71 28.63 -27.99 18.45
C THR A 71 29.81 -28.95 18.67
N PRO A 72 30.97 -28.48 19.19
CA PRO A 72 32.04 -29.38 19.62
C PRO A 72 31.53 -30.34 20.69
N HIS A 73 31.95 -31.60 20.63
CA HIS A 73 31.55 -32.61 21.59
C HIS A 73 32.26 -32.36 22.92
N GLY A 74 31.48 -32.08 23.97
CA GLY A 74 32.01 -31.64 25.27
C GLY A 74 32.88 -32.67 26.02
N ALA A 75 32.95 -33.92 25.55
CA ALA A 75 33.72 -34.99 26.18
C ALA A 75 34.87 -35.54 25.30
N ILE A 76 34.90 -35.22 24.00
CA ILE A 76 35.90 -35.76 23.07
C ILE A 76 36.42 -34.63 22.20
N GLU A 77 37.69 -34.31 22.39
CA GLU A 77 38.40 -33.28 21.63
C GLU A 77 38.42 -33.65 20.14
N GLY A 78 38.04 -32.70 19.27
CA GLY A 78 38.02 -32.88 17.81
C GLY A 78 36.76 -33.52 17.22
N LYS A 79 35.78 -33.95 18.03
CA LYS A 79 34.49 -34.48 17.53
C LYS A 79 33.41 -33.39 17.59
N THR A 80 32.49 -33.39 16.63
CA THR A 80 31.30 -32.51 16.64
C THR A 80 30.04 -33.32 16.92
N GLN A 81 29.06 -32.70 17.58
CA GLN A 81 27.73 -33.25 17.84
C GLN A 81 26.65 -32.31 17.29
N GLU A 82 25.59 -32.89 16.74
CA GLU A 82 24.42 -32.13 16.31
C GLU A 82 23.43 -32.03 17.47
N THR A 83 23.11 -30.80 17.88
CA THR A 83 22.14 -30.50 18.94
C THR A 83 21.00 -29.69 18.35
N ASN A 84 19.75 -30.12 18.60
CA ASN A 84 18.58 -29.32 18.30
C ASN A 84 18.46 -28.18 19.32
N VAL A 85 18.45 -26.95 18.83
CA VAL A 85 18.28 -25.75 19.65
C VAL A 85 16.93 -25.12 19.28
N LYS A 86 16.13 -24.81 20.30
CA LYS A 86 14.87 -24.09 20.12
C LYS A 86 15.13 -22.60 19.86
N TYR A 87 14.49 -22.10 18.82
CA TYR A 87 14.43 -20.70 18.46
C TYR A 87 13.00 -20.19 18.52
N TYR A 88 12.87 -18.92 18.89
CA TYR A 88 11.60 -18.22 19.04
C TYR A 88 11.56 -17.04 18.08
N ASN A 89 10.43 -16.86 17.41
CA ASN A 89 10.24 -15.82 16.41
C ASN A 89 10.05 -14.42 17.04
N LEU A 90 9.89 -13.41 16.19
CA LEU A 90 9.67 -12.02 16.61
C LEU A 90 8.48 -11.82 17.57
N ASP A 91 7.40 -12.57 17.39
CA ASP A 91 6.19 -12.42 18.23
C ASP A 91 6.49 -12.79 19.67
N VAL A 92 7.17 -13.92 19.91
CA VAL A 92 7.60 -14.31 21.26
C VAL A 92 8.55 -13.28 21.86
N ILE A 93 9.48 -12.76 21.07
CA ILE A 93 10.44 -11.74 21.51
C ILE A 93 9.70 -10.47 21.98
N ILE A 94 8.70 -10.02 21.21
CA ILE A 94 7.86 -8.87 21.57
C ILE A 94 7.06 -9.17 22.85
N SER A 95 6.35 -10.30 22.91
CA SER A 95 5.52 -10.69 24.06
C SER A 95 6.33 -10.81 25.36
N VAL A 96 7.56 -11.34 25.28
CA VAL A 96 8.49 -11.40 26.41
C VAL A 96 8.98 -9.99 26.78
N GLY A 97 9.34 -9.15 25.81
CA GLY A 97 9.79 -7.78 26.04
C GLY A 97 8.78 -6.91 26.81
N TYR A 98 7.48 -7.13 26.59
CA TYR A 98 6.43 -6.46 27.34
C TYR A 98 6.28 -6.97 28.80
N ARG A 99 6.67 -8.22 29.08
CA ARG A 99 6.55 -8.85 30.40
C ARG A 99 7.80 -8.70 31.27
N VAL A 100 8.97 -8.55 30.66
CA VAL A 100 10.24 -8.51 31.40
C VAL A 100 10.40 -7.21 32.18
N LYS A 101 10.63 -7.33 33.49
CA LYS A 101 10.96 -6.21 34.39
C LYS A 101 12.47 -5.99 34.51
N SER A 102 13.08 -5.36 33.52
CA SER A 102 14.48 -4.92 33.50
C SER A 102 14.64 -3.51 32.92
N PRO A 103 15.77 -2.81 33.13
CA PRO A 103 16.07 -1.57 32.43
C PRO A 103 15.96 -1.71 30.90
N GLN A 104 16.49 -2.80 30.34
CA GLN A 104 16.42 -3.11 28.91
C GLN A 104 14.97 -3.32 28.44
N GLY A 105 14.16 -4.07 29.19
CA GLY A 105 12.74 -4.27 28.89
C GLY A 105 11.95 -2.96 28.96
N THR A 106 12.26 -2.08 29.92
CA THR A 106 11.64 -0.75 30.02
C THR A 106 11.96 0.10 28.79
N GLN A 107 13.22 0.13 28.36
CA GLN A 107 13.62 0.88 27.17
C GLN A 107 13.04 0.29 25.88
N PHE A 108 12.97 -1.03 25.76
CA PHE A 108 12.28 -1.71 24.67
C PHE A 108 10.81 -1.26 24.58
N ARG A 109 10.09 -1.24 25.71
CA ARG A 109 8.70 -0.77 25.75
C ARG A 109 8.57 0.72 25.40
N ILE A 110 9.50 1.57 25.85
CA ILE A 110 9.52 3.00 25.48
C ILE A 110 9.66 3.12 23.95
N TRP A 111 10.64 2.43 23.37
CA TRP A 111 10.90 2.43 21.93
C TRP A 111 9.70 1.91 21.13
N ALA A 112 9.14 0.76 21.51
CA ALA A 112 7.99 0.16 20.84
C ALA A 112 6.75 1.08 20.92
N THR A 113 6.51 1.68 22.10
CA THR A 113 5.41 2.64 22.29
C THR A 113 5.60 3.89 21.43
N GLN A 114 6.83 4.40 21.27
CA GLN A 114 7.10 5.53 20.37
C GLN A 114 6.78 5.19 18.92
N ARG A 115 7.18 4.00 18.45
CA ARG A 115 6.89 3.53 17.09
C ARG A 115 5.38 3.34 16.86
N LEU A 116 4.68 2.74 17.82
CA LEU A 116 3.23 2.57 17.76
C LEU A 116 2.51 3.92 17.77
N LYS A 117 2.93 4.86 18.63
CA LYS A 117 2.39 6.22 18.69
C LYS A 117 2.60 6.96 17.38
N GLU A 118 3.79 6.84 16.78
CA GLU A 118 4.10 7.42 15.49
C GLU A 118 3.17 6.88 14.40
N TYR A 119 2.98 5.57 14.34
CA TYR A 119 2.03 4.94 13.41
C TYR A 119 0.59 5.40 13.64
N ILE A 120 0.12 5.45 14.89
CA ILE A 120 -1.24 5.89 15.23
C ILE A 120 -1.48 7.36 14.83
N ILE A 121 -0.49 8.24 15.02
CA ILE A 121 -0.64 9.68 14.73
C ILE A 121 -0.45 9.98 13.25
N LYS A 122 0.60 9.44 12.62
CA LYS A 122 1.01 9.77 11.25
C LYS A 122 0.48 8.81 10.19
N GLY A 123 0.09 7.60 10.59
CA GLY A 123 -0.28 6.51 9.68
C GLY A 123 0.90 5.69 9.14
N PHE A 124 2.15 5.97 9.56
CA PHE A 124 3.34 5.23 9.14
C PHE A 124 4.44 5.29 10.22
N ALA A 125 5.34 4.30 10.21
CA ALA A 125 6.58 4.29 10.99
C ALA A 125 7.71 3.78 10.09
N LEU A 126 8.87 4.45 10.10
CA LEU A 126 9.97 4.18 9.17
C LEU A 126 11.31 4.15 9.90
N ASN A 127 12.22 3.27 9.47
CA ASN A 127 13.59 3.20 10.00
C ASN A 127 14.56 3.85 9.00
N ASP A 128 14.76 5.16 9.13
CA ASP A 128 15.54 5.97 8.19
C ASP A 128 16.97 5.46 8.00
N ASP A 129 17.64 5.09 9.09
CA ASP A 129 19.04 4.66 9.06
C ASP A 129 19.22 3.33 8.33
N ARG A 130 18.23 2.43 8.44
CA ARG A 130 18.20 1.18 7.67
C ARG A 130 18.03 1.46 6.16
N PHE A 131 17.25 2.46 5.79
CA PHE A 131 17.10 2.83 4.37
C PHE A 131 18.32 3.56 3.81
N LYS A 132 19.01 4.37 4.62
CA LYS A 132 20.24 5.08 4.21
C LYS A 132 21.46 4.15 4.03
N SER A 133 21.51 3.03 4.74
CA SER A 133 22.64 2.09 4.71
C SER A 133 22.65 1.12 3.52
N GLY A 134 21.65 1.16 2.63
CA GLY A 134 21.66 0.43 1.35
C GLY A 134 21.38 -1.07 1.41
N ASN A 135 21.47 -1.71 2.58
CA ASN A 135 21.24 -3.15 2.78
C ASN A 135 19.76 -3.59 2.65
N SER A 136 18.86 -2.72 2.21
CA SER A 136 17.41 -2.97 2.17
C SER A 136 16.75 -2.38 0.91
N MET A 137 17.44 -2.45 -0.24
CA MET A 137 16.96 -1.89 -1.50
C MET A 137 15.60 -2.45 -1.93
N ASN A 138 15.34 -3.75 -1.70
CA ASN A 138 14.05 -4.37 -2.02
C ASN A 138 12.89 -3.74 -1.23
N TYR A 139 13.05 -3.56 0.09
CA TYR A 139 12.04 -2.92 0.93
C TYR A 139 11.85 -1.44 0.59
N PHE A 140 12.92 -0.76 0.13
CA PHE A 140 12.80 0.62 -0.34
C PHE A 140 11.98 0.70 -1.62
N SER A 141 12.21 -0.20 -2.58
CA SER A 141 11.41 -0.31 -3.80
C SER A 141 9.94 -0.61 -3.49
N GLU A 142 9.65 -1.55 -2.58
CA GLU A 142 8.29 -1.85 -2.13
C GLU A 142 7.62 -0.63 -1.49
N LEU A 143 8.34 0.10 -0.62
CA LEU A 143 7.82 1.34 -0.02
C LEU A 143 7.50 2.40 -1.08
N GLN A 144 8.38 2.57 -2.08
CA GLN A 144 8.14 3.50 -3.18
C GLN A 144 6.92 3.11 -4.00
N GLU A 145 6.68 1.81 -4.23
CA GLU A 145 5.51 1.32 -4.95
C GLU A 145 4.22 1.58 -4.14
N ARG A 146 4.21 1.27 -2.85
CA ARG A 146 3.07 1.60 -1.96
C ARG A 146 2.77 3.09 -1.93
N ILE A 147 3.79 3.94 -1.86
CA ILE A 147 3.63 5.41 -1.92
C ILE A 147 3.01 5.82 -3.27
N ARG A 148 3.45 5.22 -4.38
CA ARG A 148 2.88 5.47 -5.71
C ARG A 148 1.41 5.06 -5.78
N GLU A 149 1.04 3.90 -5.27
CA GLU A 149 -0.36 3.46 -5.19
C GLU A 149 -1.23 4.42 -4.37
N ILE A 150 -0.74 4.87 -3.21
CA ILE A 150 -1.44 5.88 -2.38
C ILE A 150 -1.63 7.18 -3.16
N ARG A 151 -0.61 7.63 -3.91
CA ARG A 151 -0.68 8.82 -4.75
C ARG A 151 -1.66 8.68 -5.92
N LEU A 152 -1.83 7.46 -6.44
CA LEU A 152 -2.77 7.12 -7.51
C LEU A 152 -4.23 7.08 -7.05
N SER A 153 -4.49 7.07 -5.74
CA SER A 153 -5.85 7.24 -5.22
C SER A 153 -6.44 8.58 -5.68
N GLU A 154 -7.65 8.54 -6.25
CA GLU A 154 -8.26 9.67 -6.95
C GLU A 154 -8.36 10.94 -6.09
N ARG A 155 -8.64 10.77 -4.79
CA ARG A 155 -8.70 11.87 -3.85
C ARG A 155 -7.36 12.56 -3.68
N PHE A 156 -6.25 11.83 -3.62
CA PHE A 156 -4.93 12.45 -3.43
C PHE A 156 -4.43 13.04 -4.75
N PHE A 157 -4.63 12.33 -5.85
CA PHE A 157 -4.23 12.71 -7.20
C PHE A 157 -4.78 14.09 -7.63
N TYR A 158 -6.10 14.24 -7.69
CA TYR A 158 -6.72 15.49 -8.13
C TYR A 158 -6.59 16.60 -7.09
N GLN A 159 -6.55 16.25 -5.80
CA GLN A 159 -6.35 17.25 -4.75
C GLN A 159 -4.96 17.87 -4.87
N LYS A 160 -3.90 17.10 -5.11
CA LYS A 160 -2.53 17.66 -5.25
C LYS A 160 -2.36 18.54 -6.46
N ILE A 161 -2.89 18.09 -7.60
CA ILE A 161 -2.93 18.89 -8.82
C ILE A 161 -3.71 20.19 -8.57
N LYS A 162 -4.89 20.09 -7.93
CA LYS A 162 -5.70 21.25 -7.55
C LYS A 162 -4.97 22.19 -6.58
N ASP A 163 -4.25 21.66 -5.60
CA ASP A 163 -3.49 22.44 -4.61
C ASP A 163 -2.44 23.31 -5.30
N ILE A 164 -1.69 22.75 -6.26
CA ILE A 164 -0.75 23.52 -7.10
C ILE A 164 -1.49 24.60 -7.88
N TYR A 165 -2.60 24.27 -8.52
CA TYR A 165 -3.29 25.27 -9.33
C TYR A 165 -3.93 26.37 -8.50
N THR A 166 -4.30 26.09 -7.24
CA THR A 166 -4.74 27.12 -6.31
C THR A 166 -3.64 28.12 -5.94
N THR A 167 -2.36 27.81 -6.20
CA THR A 167 -1.26 28.77 -6.04
C THR A 167 -1.07 29.67 -7.25
N SER A 168 -1.81 29.47 -8.35
CA SER A 168 -1.71 30.33 -9.53
C SER A 168 -2.26 31.72 -9.23
N ILE A 169 -1.62 32.75 -9.77
CA ILE A 169 -1.98 34.15 -9.51
C ILE A 169 -3.41 34.46 -9.96
N ASP A 170 -3.83 33.87 -11.07
CA ASP A 170 -5.14 34.06 -11.70
C ASP A 170 -6.18 33.00 -11.29
N TYR A 171 -5.92 32.20 -10.27
CA TYR A 171 -6.86 31.16 -9.83
C TYR A 171 -8.10 31.76 -9.15
N ASN A 172 -9.28 31.41 -9.67
CA ASN A 172 -10.56 31.67 -9.02
C ASN A 172 -11.46 30.42 -9.06
N PRO A 173 -11.84 29.84 -7.92
CA PRO A 173 -12.62 28.59 -7.88
C PRO A 173 -14.02 28.70 -8.49
N LYS A 174 -14.56 29.90 -8.64
CA LYS A 174 -15.90 30.15 -9.20
C LYS A 174 -15.86 30.57 -10.67
N ASP A 175 -14.67 30.76 -11.25
CA ASP A 175 -14.51 31.17 -12.64
C ASP A 175 -14.69 29.96 -13.58
N GLU A 176 -15.44 30.16 -14.67
CA GLU A 176 -15.62 29.16 -15.72
C GLU A 176 -14.27 28.74 -16.32
N LYS A 177 -13.32 29.68 -16.41
CA LYS A 177 -11.95 29.40 -16.89
C LYS A 177 -11.24 28.33 -16.07
N THR A 178 -11.46 28.32 -14.76
CA THR A 178 -10.87 27.31 -13.86
C THR A 178 -11.47 25.93 -14.12
N ILE A 179 -12.78 25.85 -14.34
CA ILE A 179 -13.47 24.59 -14.66
C ILE A 179 -12.99 24.05 -16.01
N GLU A 180 -12.91 24.93 -17.02
CA GLU A 180 -12.40 24.59 -18.35
C GLU A 180 -10.95 24.09 -18.29
N PHE A 181 -10.10 24.77 -17.53
CA PHE A 181 -8.73 24.39 -17.31
C PHE A 181 -8.60 22.94 -16.76
N PHE A 182 -9.37 22.58 -15.72
CA PHE A 182 -9.30 21.22 -15.17
C PHE A 182 -9.75 20.16 -16.18
N LYS A 183 -10.75 20.48 -17.02
CA LYS A 183 -11.17 19.61 -18.13
C LYS A 183 -10.08 19.45 -19.18
N ILE A 184 -9.34 20.51 -19.50
CA ILE A 184 -8.22 20.46 -20.45
C ILE A 184 -7.10 19.56 -19.91
N VAL A 185 -6.67 19.79 -18.66
CA VAL A 185 -5.61 19.00 -18.01
C VAL A 185 -5.99 17.53 -17.94
N GLN A 186 -7.22 17.21 -17.53
CA GLN A 186 -7.71 15.83 -17.45
C GLN A 186 -7.67 15.15 -18.83
N ASN A 187 -8.18 15.81 -19.87
CA ASN A 187 -8.19 15.24 -21.21
C ASN A 187 -6.78 15.07 -21.79
N LYS A 188 -5.85 16.01 -21.54
CA LYS A 188 -4.45 15.89 -21.97
C LYS A 188 -3.77 14.69 -21.33
N LEU A 189 -3.93 14.50 -20.01
CA LEU A 189 -3.37 13.37 -19.28
C LEU A 189 -3.95 12.03 -19.76
N LEU A 190 -5.27 11.93 -19.92
CA LEU A 190 -5.91 10.70 -20.40
C LEU A 190 -5.55 10.39 -21.86
N TRP A 191 -5.43 11.42 -22.71
CA TRP A 191 -5.01 11.28 -24.10
C TRP A 191 -3.58 10.76 -24.22
N ALA A 192 -2.64 11.30 -23.44
CA ALA A 192 -1.24 10.90 -23.47
C ALA A 192 -1.03 9.40 -23.18
N ILE A 193 -2.00 8.78 -22.50
CA ILE A 193 -1.93 7.39 -22.04
C ILE A 193 -2.76 6.48 -22.91
N SER A 194 -4.03 6.83 -23.12
CA SER A 194 -5.01 5.97 -23.77
C SER A 194 -5.28 6.32 -25.24
N LYS A 195 -4.74 7.45 -25.74
CA LYS A 195 -5.06 8.05 -27.05
C LYS A 195 -6.57 8.30 -27.26
N ASN A 196 -7.28 8.51 -26.16
CA ASN A 196 -8.70 8.82 -26.13
C ASN A 196 -8.93 10.02 -25.20
N THR A 197 -9.87 10.89 -25.55
CA THR A 197 -10.38 11.87 -24.58
C THR A 197 -11.17 11.16 -23.47
N ALA A 198 -11.47 11.85 -22.37
CA ALA A 198 -12.26 11.28 -21.28
C ALA A 198 -13.62 10.72 -21.78
N ALA A 199 -14.28 11.48 -22.66
CA ALA A 199 -15.56 11.07 -23.25
C ALA A 199 -15.41 9.86 -24.18
N GLU A 200 -14.36 9.83 -25.02
CA GLU A 200 -14.07 8.69 -25.90
C GLU A 200 -13.73 7.43 -25.11
N LEU A 201 -12.96 7.57 -24.02
CA LEU A 201 -12.56 6.46 -23.18
C LEU A 201 -13.76 5.78 -22.54
N VAL A 202 -14.64 6.57 -21.89
CA VAL A 202 -15.90 6.07 -21.33
C VAL A 202 -16.75 5.45 -22.44
N TYR A 203 -17.00 6.18 -23.53
CA TYR A 203 -17.85 5.70 -24.61
C TYR A 203 -17.35 4.40 -25.22
N ARG A 204 -16.04 4.20 -25.37
CA ARG A 204 -15.47 3.00 -26.01
C ARG A 204 -15.39 1.80 -25.07
N ARG A 205 -15.15 2.01 -23.77
CA ARG A 205 -14.84 0.93 -22.81
C ARG A 205 -15.98 0.53 -21.90
N VAL A 206 -17.03 1.35 -21.81
CA VAL A 206 -18.28 0.99 -21.14
C VAL A 206 -18.96 -0.19 -21.84
N ASP A 207 -19.23 -1.26 -21.07
CA ASP A 207 -19.92 -2.46 -21.55
C ASP A 207 -20.61 -3.19 -20.39
N ALA A 208 -21.96 -3.30 -20.40
CA ALA A 208 -22.72 -3.98 -19.36
C ALA A 208 -22.52 -5.50 -19.30
N THR A 209 -21.96 -6.10 -20.36
CA THR A 209 -21.67 -7.54 -20.39
C THR A 209 -20.41 -7.91 -19.61
N LEU A 210 -19.52 -6.94 -19.38
CA LEU A 210 -18.29 -7.13 -18.64
C LEU A 210 -18.50 -6.96 -17.13
N PRO A 211 -17.71 -7.65 -16.28
CA PRO A 211 -17.67 -7.38 -14.86
C PRO A 211 -17.45 -5.87 -14.61
N LEU A 212 -18.21 -5.30 -13.68
CA LEU A 212 -18.12 -3.88 -13.29
C LEU A 212 -18.24 -2.91 -14.47
N LEU A 213 -19.03 -3.23 -15.50
CA LEU A 213 -19.22 -2.38 -16.68
C LEU A 213 -17.96 -2.15 -17.52
N GLY A 214 -16.91 -2.96 -17.34
CA GLY A 214 -15.59 -2.77 -17.98
C GLY A 214 -14.63 -1.87 -17.18
N MET A 215 -15.01 -1.44 -15.98
CA MET A 215 -14.14 -0.68 -15.09
C MET A 215 -13.08 -1.61 -14.46
N GLN A 216 -11.81 -1.20 -14.52
CA GLN A 216 -10.67 -1.93 -13.96
C GLN A 216 -10.00 -1.18 -12.80
N SER A 217 -10.17 0.15 -12.72
CA SER A 217 -9.42 1.02 -11.82
C SER A 217 -10.31 1.75 -10.80
N ILE A 218 -11.25 1.04 -10.18
CA ILE A 218 -12.21 1.63 -9.23
C ILE A 218 -11.65 1.68 -7.79
N ASP A 219 -11.64 2.86 -7.17
CA ASP A 219 -11.10 3.11 -5.82
C ASP A 219 -12.08 2.69 -4.68
N LYS A 220 -12.93 1.67 -4.91
CA LYS A 220 -13.94 1.22 -3.93
C LYS A 220 -13.69 -0.21 -3.44
N LYS A 221 -13.63 -0.36 -2.11
CA LYS A 221 -13.57 -1.67 -1.44
C LYS A 221 -14.88 -2.46 -1.55
N ASP A 222 -16.02 -1.77 -1.66
CA ASP A 222 -17.35 -2.38 -1.82
C ASP A 222 -17.84 -2.30 -3.27
N LEU A 223 -17.63 -3.39 -4.01
CA LEU A 223 -18.04 -3.56 -5.41
C LEU A 223 -19.58 -3.63 -5.58
N LYS A 224 -20.34 -3.76 -4.49
CA LYS A 224 -21.81 -3.85 -4.50
C LYS A 224 -22.52 -2.50 -4.65
N SER A 225 -21.82 -1.37 -4.53
CA SER A 225 -22.40 -0.02 -4.58
C SER A 225 -21.84 0.83 -5.72
N ILE A 226 -21.86 0.30 -6.94
CA ILE A 226 -21.56 1.08 -8.15
C ILE A 226 -22.68 2.11 -8.34
N ARG A 227 -22.29 3.38 -8.37
CA ARG A 227 -23.19 4.51 -8.61
C ARG A 227 -23.06 4.93 -10.07
N LYS A 228 -24.12 5.56 -10.57
CA LYS A 228 -24.14 6.14 -11.93
C LYS A 228 -22.98 7.10 -12.19
N ASN A 229 -22.57 7.86 -11.18
CA ASN A 229 -21.42 8.76 -11.28
C ASN A 229 -20.10 8.01 -11.48
N ASP A 230 -19.94 6.80 -10.92
CA ASP A 230 -18.69 6.04 -11.07
C ASP A 230 -18.49 5.59 -12.52
N VAL A 231 -19.58 5.26 -13.22
CA VAL A 231 -19.58 4.83 -14.64
C VAL A 231 -19.26 6.01 -15.58
N ALA A 232 -19.46 7.25 -15.13
CA ALA A 232 -19.14 8.45 -15.90
C ALA A 232 -17.66 8.85 -15.78
N ILE A 233 -16.88 8.23 -14.89
CA ILE A 233 -15.49 8.59 -14.65
C ILE A 233 -14.57 7.81 -15.61
N ALA A 234 -13.90 8.54 -16.50
CA ALA A 234 -13.02 7.96 -17.51
C ALA A 234 -11.84 7.16 -16.92
N LYS A 235 -11.25 7.62 -15.83
CA LYS A 235 -10.14 6.94 -15.12
C LYS A 235 -10.47 5.48 -14.78
N ASN A 236 -11.72 5.20 -14.39
CA ASN A 236 -12.13 3.87 -13.95
C ASN A 236 -11.98 2.80 -15.05
N TYR A 237 -11.88 3.23 -16.31
CA TYR A 237 -11.71 2.37 -17.47
C TYR A 237 -10.25 2.19 -17.90
N LEU A 238 -9.28 2.82 -17.22
CA LEU A 238 -7.86 2.60 -17.48
C LEU A 238 -7.43 1.22 -16.98
N ASP A 239 -6.53 0.57 -17.72
CA ASP A 239 -5.88 -0.66 -17.27
C ASP A 239 -4.74 -0.38 -16.28
N GLU A 240 -4.16 -1.44 -15.71
CA GLU A 240 -3.10 -1.33 -14.71
C GLU A 240 -1.84 -0.60 -15.24
N ASN A 241 -1.46 -0.85 -16.50
CA ASN A 241 -0.29 -0.21 -17.11
C ASN A 241 -0.55 1.26 -17.39
N GLU A 242 -1.72 1.58 -17.92
CA GLU A 242 -2.18 2.94 -18.15
C GLU A 242 -2.26 3.73 -16.84
N MET A 243 -2.76 3.12 -15.77
CA MET A 243 -2.78 3.70 -14.42
C MET A 243 -1.37 3.97 -13.88
N LYS A 244 -0.45 3.01 -14.02
CA LYS A 244 0.95 3.20 -13.61
C LYS A 244 1.61 4.36 -14.38
N LEU A 245 1.40 4.41 -15.70
CA LEU A 245 1.90 5.50 -16.55
C LEU A 245 1.29 6.86 -16.17
N LEU A 246 0.00 6.91 -15.85
CA LEU A 246 -0.67 8.13 -15.35
C LEU A 246 0.00 8.64 -14.08
N GLY A 247 0.28 7.74 -13.15
CA GLY A 247 0.98 8.07 -11.91
C GLY A 247 2.33 8.70 -12.17
N LEU A 248 3.16 8.09 -13.03
CA LEU A 248 4.49 8.59 -13.35
C LEU A 248 4.46 9.99 -14.00
N LEU A 249 3.56 10.23 -14.95
CA LEU A 249 3.42 11.55 -15.60
C LEU A 249 3.03 12.62 -14.59
N VAL A 250 2.12 12.29 -13.66
CA VAL A 250 1.70 13.24 -12.64
C VAL A 250 2.78 13.46 -11.60
N GLU A 251 3.55 12.45 -11.19
CA GLU A 251 4.69 12.65 -10.29
C GLU A 251 5.73 13.60 -10.88
N GLN A 252 6.03 13.47 -12.18
CA GLN A 252 6.90 14.42 -12.88
C GLN A 252 6.33 15.84 -12.86
N PHE A 253 5.02 15.99 -13.09
CA PHE A 253 4.34 17.28 -13.05
C PHE A 253 4.36 17.91 -11.65
N LEU A 254 4.09 17.11 -10.60
CA LEU A 254 4.14 17.57 -9.21
C LEU A 254 5.57 17.99 -8.81
N ALA A 255 6.58 17.21 -9.17
CA ALA A 255 7.98 17.55 -8.88
C ALA A 255 8.40 18.86 -9.56
N PHE A 256 7.93 19.09 -10.79
CA PHE A 256 8.13 20.36 -11.48
C PHE A 256 7.46 21.52 -10.72
N ALA A 257 6.19 21.35 -10.32
CA ALA A 257 5.46 22.36 -9.58
C ALA A 257 6.09 22.69 -8.21
N GLU A 258 6.56 21.67 -7.49
CA GLU A 258 7.30 21.84 -6.23
C GLU A 258 8.59 22.66 -6.46
N THR A 259 9.28 22.42 -7.57
CA THR A 259 10.48 23.19 -7.94
C THR A 259 10.15 24.67 -8.16
N MET A 260 9.08 24.97 -8.92
CA MET A 260 8.66 26.35 -9.17
C MET A 260 8.24 27.05 -7.88
N ALA A 261 7.54 26.35 -6.98
CA ALA A 261 7.15 26.87 -5.69
C ALA A 261 8.37 27.16 -4.78
N GLN A 262 9.34 26.24 -4.72
CA GLN A 262 10.59 26.44 -3.97
C GLN A 262 11.40 27.63 -4.49
N GLN A 263 11.41 27.83 -5.82
CA GLN A 263 12.08 28.95 -6.48
C GLN A 263 11.29 30.26 -6.42
N GLN A 264 10.10 30.26 -5.79
CA GLN A 264 9.19 31.41 -5.74
C GLN A 264 8.89 31.99 -7.13
N THR A 265 8.84 31.13 -8.15
CA THR A 265 8.54 31.54 -9.52
C THR A 265 7.03 31.74 -9.65
N PRO A 266 6.55 32.95 -10.01
CA PRO A 266 5.13 33.20 -10.22
C PRO A 266 4.64 32.39 -11.42
N MET A 267 3.49 31.73 -11.27
CA MET A 267 2.88 30.90 -12.31
C MET A 267 1.41 31.29 -12.49
N TYR A 268 0.97 31.34 -13.73
CA TYR A 268 -0.43 31.48 -14.13
C TYR A 268 -1.00 30.14 -14.59
N MET A 269 -2.32 30.02 -14.64
CA MET A 269 -3.00 28.80 -15.11
C MET A 269 -2.55 28.40 -16.52
N LYS A 270 -2.31 29.38 -17.41
CA LYS A 270 -1.80 29.09 -18.76
C LYS A 270 -0.39 28.48 -18.73
N ASP A 271 0.50 29.00 -17.89
CA ASP A 271 1.88 28.49 -17.78
C ASP A 271 1.88 27.02 -17.38
N TRP A 272 0.97 26.61 -16.50
CA TRP A 272 0.84 25.22 -16.11
C TRP A 272 0.43 24.29 -17.26
N ILE A 273 -0.44 24.74 -18.17
CA ILE A 273 -0.80 23.99 -19.38
C ILE A 273 0.43 23.83 -20.27
N ASP A 274 1.15 24.92 -20.53
CA ASP A 274 2.32 24.91 -21.41
C ASP A 274 3.44 24.01 -20.86
N ARG A 275 3.60 23.97 -19.53
CA ARG A 275 4.54 23.06 -18.84
C ARG A 275 4.08 21.62 -18.89
N LEU A 276 2.78 21.36 -18.72
CA LEU A 276 2.24 20.01 -18.90
C LEU A 276 2.51 19.50 -20.31
N ASP A 277 2.25 20.32 -21.33
CA ASP A 277 2.51 19.96 -22.73
C ASP A 277 3.99 19.66 -22.97
N SER A 278 4.89 20.45 -22.40
CA SER A 278 6.33 20.20 -22.47
C SER A 278 6.71 18.85 -21.83
N ILE A 279 6.17 18.53 -20.65
CA ILE A 279 6.43 17.26 -19.96
C ILE A 279 5.90 16.08 -20.79
N LEU A 280 4.70 16.19 -21.37
CA LEU A 280 4.14 15.14 -22.21
C LEU A 280 5.00 14.88 -23.46
N GLN A 281 5.46 15.94 -24.12
CA GLN A 281 6.36 15.83 -25.27
C GLN A 281 7.72 15.20 -24.91
N LEU A 282 8.32 15.58 -23.78
CA LEU A 282 9.58 15.00 -23.30
C LEU A 282 9.46 13.49 -23.04
N ASN A 283 8.28 13.02 -22.65
CA ASN A 283 7.98 11.60 -22.49
C ASN A 283 7.57 10.91 -23.81
N GLY A 284 7.74 11.56 -24.96
CA GLY A 284 7.41 11.03 -26.28
C GLY A 284 5.91 10.85 -26.53
N ARG A 285 5.06 11.61 -25.83
CA ARG A 285 3.59 11.50 -25.95
C ARG A 285 3.04 12.53 -26.94
N GLU A 286 2.03 12.10 -27.70
CA GLU A 286 1.30 12.98 -28.60
C GLU A 286 0.41 13.94 -27.78
N LEU A 287 0.42 15.22 -28.16
CA LEU A 287 -0.43 16.23 -27.52
C LEU A 287 -1.85 16.17 -28.06
N LEU A 288 -2.81 16.37 -27.15
CA LEU A 288 -4.19 16.62 -27.54
C LEU A 288 -4.32 18.05 -28.06
N THR A 289 -4.55 18.19 -29.36
CA THR A 289 -4.73 19.48 -30.05
C THR A 289 -6.17 19.72 -30.55
N HIS A 290 -7.07 18.76 -30.31
CA HIS A 290 -8.46 18.80 -30.75
C HIS A 290 -9.43 18.37 -29.64
N ALA A 291 -10.72 18.67 -29.77
CA ALA A 291 -11.74 18.29 -28.78
C ALA A 291 -12.11 16.79 -28.76
N GLY A 292 -11.60 16.00 -29.71
CA GLY A 292 -11.97 14.59 -29.90
C GLY A 292 -13.19 14.45 -30.82
N LYS A 293 -13.63 13.21 -31.03
CA LYS A 293 -14.75 12.89 -31.93
C LYS A 293 -16.07 12.65 -31.18
N ILE A 294 -16.01 12.30 -29.90
CA ILE A 294 -17.17 11.95 -29.07
C ILE A 294 -17.44 13.07 -28.07
N SER A 295 -18.69 13.54 -28.03
CA SER A 295 -19.11 14.57 -27.08
C SER A 295 -19.33 13.98 -25.68
N HIS A 296 -19.22 14.84 -24.66
CA HIS A 296 -19.49 14.43 -23.28
C HIS A 296 -20.91 13.91 -23.10
N GLN A 297 -21.90 14.52 -23.78
CA GLN A 297 -23.29 14.08 -23.71
C GLN A 297 -23.47 12.67 -24.28
N MET A 298 -22.87 12.37 -25.44
CA MET A 298 -22.91 11.02 -26.03
C MET A 298 -22.30 9.97 -25.10
N ALA A 299 -21.19 10.31 -24.42
CA ALA A 299 -20.57 9.41 -23.44
C ALA A 299 -21.47 9.15 -22.22
N LEU A 300 -22.14 10.19 -21.71
CA LEU A 300 -23.07 10.08 -20.58
C LEU A 300 -24.34 9.29 -20.93
N GLU A 301 -24.89 9.48 -22.12
CA GLU A 301 -26.06 8.74 -22.59
C GLU A 301 -25.72 7.25 -22.72
N LYS A 302 -24.58 6.92 -23.32
CA LYS A 302 -24.12 5.52 -23.42
C LYS A 302 -23.83 4.92 -22.04
N SER A 303 -23.08 5.62 -21.18
CA SER A 303 -22.74 5.10 -19.85
C SER A 303 -23.96 4.89 -18.96
N SER A 304 -24.95 5.78 -19.05
CA SER A 304 -26.24 5.63 -18.38
C SER A 304 -27.00 4.40 -18.87
N GLY A 305 -27.11 4.22 -20.19
CA GLY A 305 -27.82 3.09 -20.77
C GLY A 305 -27.20 1.74 -20.42
N GLU A 306 -25.87 1.63 -20.44
CA GLU A 306 -25.19 0.41 -20.01
C GLU A 306 -25.32 0.17 -18.49
N PHE A 307 -25.25 1.23 -17.67
CA PHE A 307 -25.47 1.09 -16.22
C PHE A 307 -26.87 0.56 -15.88
N ASP A 308 -27.91 1.02 -16.60
CA ASP A 308 -29.27 0.54 -16.40
C ASP A 308 -29.40 -0.95 -16.77
N LYS A 309 -28.80 -1.39 -17.89
CA LYS A 309 -28.70 -2.82 -18.27
C LYS A 309 -27.97 -3.67 -17.22
N PHE A 310 -26.85 -3.16 -16.70
CA PHE A 310 -26.08 -3.83 -15.66
C PHE A 310 -26.89 -4.01 -14.37
N LYS A 311 -27.64 -2.99 -13.94
CA LYS A 311 -28.54 -3.09 -12.78
C LYS A 311 -29.64 -4.13 -12.97
N GLU A 312 -30.25 -4.20 -14.15
CA GLU A 312 -31.26 -5.22 -14.43
C GLU A 312 -30.67 -6.63 -14.37
N THR A 313 -29.46 -6.81 -14.90
CA THR A 313 -28.74 -8.09 -14.89
C THR A 313 -28.39 -8.49 -13.46
N GLN A 314 -27.86 -7.55 -12.66
CA GLN A 314 -27.52 -7.78 -11.27
C GLN A 314 -28.76 -8.15 -10.43
N ARG A 315 -29.89 -7.47 -10.64
CA ARG A 315 -31.16 -7.80 -9.98
C ARG A 315 -31.65 -9.20 -10.34
N LYS A 316 -31.51 -9.64 -11.60
CA LYS A 316 -31.87 -11.01 -12.01
C LYS A 316 -30.99 -12.05 -11.32
N ILE A 317 -29.69 -11.80 -11.21
CA ILE A 317 -28.73 -12.68 -10.52
C ILE A 317 -29.06 -12.76 -9.02
N GLU A 318 -29.36 -11.63 -8.37
CA GLU A 318 -29.75 -11.61 -6.95
C GLU A 318 -31.05 -12.39 -6.70
N ILE A 319 -32.05 -12.25 -7.58
CA ILE A 319 -33.28 -13.03 -7.52
C ILE A 319 -32.98 -14.52 -7.68
N GLU A 320 -32.16 -14.92 -8.66
CA GLU A 320 -31.80 -16.32 -8.90
C GLU A 320 -31.01 -16.92 -7.73
N GLN A 321 -30.10 -16.16 -7.13
CA GLN A 321 -29.34 -16.57 -5.94
C GLN A 321 -30.26 -16.72 -4.73
N SER A 322 -31.17 -15.77 -4.51
CA SER A 322 -32.18 -15.85 -3.44
C SER A 322 -33.09 -17.07 -3.62
N LEU A 323 -33.52 -17.36 -4.86
CA LEU A 323 -34.29 -18.58 -5.17
C LEU A 323 -33.49 -19.85 -4.89
N LYS A 324 -32.20 -19.89 -5.25
CA LYS A 324 -31.30 -21.03 -4.95
C LYS A 324 -31.08 -21.23 -3.46
N GLU A 325 -30.95 -20.16 -2.68
CA GLU A 325 -30.85 -20.21 -1.21
C GLU A 325 -32.15 -20.77 -0.60
N ILE A 326 -33.30 -20.28 -1.04
CA ILE A 326 -34.61 -20.79 -0.61
C ILE A 326 -34.76 -22.28 -0.97
N GLU A 327 -34.37 -22.70 -2.18
CA GLU A 327 -34.39 -24.11 -2.57
C GLU A 327 -33.46 -24.98 -1.72
N ALA A 328 -32.27 -24.48 -1.38
CA ALA A 328 -31.32 -25.17 -0.51
C ALA A 328 -31.87 -25.33 0.91
N ASP A 329 -32.55 -24.31 1.44
CA ASP A 329 -33.16 -24.35 2.75
C ASP A 329 -34.39 -25.26 2.80
N ILE A 330 -35.23 -25.26 1.76
CA ILE A 330 -36.34 -26.23 1.62
C ILE A 330 -35.81 -27.68 1.57
N LYS A 331 -34.70 -27.94 0.87
CA LYS A 331 -34.07 -29.27 0.83
C LYS A 331 -33.50 -29.71 2.18
N LYS A 332 -33.02 -28.78 3.00
CA LYS A 332 -32.56 -29.08 4.38
C LYS A 332 -33.73 -29.41 5.30
N ILE A 333 -34.85 -28.69 5.17
CA ILE A 333 -36.07 -28.94 5.96
C ILE A 333 -36.70 -30.30 5.63
N LYS A 334 -36.67 -30.74 4.37
CA LYS A 334 -37.17 -32.08 3.96
C LYS A 334 -36.29 -33.26 4.38
N LYS A 335 -35.08 -33.01 4.89
CA LYS A 335 -34.14 -34.05 5.36
C LYS A 335 -34.15 -34.23 6.88
N GLN A 336 -34.88 -33.39 7.61
CA GLN A 336 -35.32 -33.64 8.98
C GLN A 336 -36.69 -34.30 8.95
#